data_AF-A0A967MV80-F1
#
_entry.id   AF-A0A967MV80-F1
#
_cell.length_a   1.000
_cell.length_b   1.000
_cell.length_c   1.000
_cell.angle_alpha   90.00
_cell.angle_beta   90.00
_cell.angle_gamma   90.00
#
_symmetry.space_group_name_H-M   'P 1'
#
loop_
_entity.id
_entity.type
_entity.pdbx_description
1 polymer ?
#
loop_
_entity_poly.entity_id
_entity_poly.type
_entity_poly.pdbx_seq_one_letter_code
_entity_poly.pdbx_strand_id
1 'polypeptide(L)'
;LVGMLPLRSADHASYLHNEVPGLHVPDEVRRRIGQARVPRDEGLTIARELLAALPQIAGGAHIVPPYRKRQEAVAALAALEISAVAARRGH
;
A
#
# COMPACT_ATOMS: atom_id res chain seq x y z
N LEU A 1 0.16 -3.10 -14.51
CA LEU A 1 0.79 -2.34 -13.40
C LEU A 1 -0.30 -2.08 -12.38
N VAL A 2 -0.06 -2.35 -11.10
CA VAL A 2 -1.03 -2.09 -10.02
C VAL A 2 -0.57 -0.87 -9.22
N GLY A 3 -1.42 0.16 -9.12
CA GLY A 3 -1.17 1.27 -8.20
C GLY A 3 -1.43 0.83 -6.76
N MET A 4 -0.47 1.00 -5.86
CA MET A 4 -0.61 0.62 -4.45
C MET A 4 -0.31 1.81 -3.52
N LEU A 5 -1.22 2.05 -2.59
CA LEU A 5 -1.16 3.12 -1.60
C LEU A 5 -1.29 2.48 -0.21
N PRO A 6 -0.21 2.35 0.57
CA PRO A 6 -0.31 1.86 1.93
C PRO A 6 -1.23 2.75 2.77
N LEU A 7 -2.13 2.13 3.52
CA LEU A 7 -3.06 2.85 4.37
C LEU A 7 -2.36 3.29 5.67
N ARG A 8 -2.84 4.37 6.30
CA ARG A 8 -2.19 4.97 7.48
C ARG A 8 -3.06 4.94 8.73
N SER A 9 -4.36 4.91 8.53
CA SER A 9 -5.39 4.93 9.56
C SER A 9 -6.71 4.49 8.98
N ALA A 10 -7.67 4.16 9.84
CA ALA A 10 -9.05 3.85 9.45
C ALA A 10 -9.73 5.05 8.77
N ASP A 11 -9.46 6.27 9.23
CA ASP A 11 -10.00 7.49 8.61
C ASP A 11 -9.44 7.70 7.21
N HIS A 12 -8.13 7.46 7.01
CA HIS A 12 -7.52 7.53 5.69
C HIS A 12 -8.13 6.50 4.75
N ALA A 13 -8.36 5.28 5.23
CA ALA A 13 -9.02 4.21 4.47
C ALA A 13 -10.47 4.57 4.11
N SER A 14 -11.20 5.18 5.04
CA SER A 14 -12.60 5.59 4.84
C SER A 14 -12.71 6.77 3.86
N TYR A 15 -11.82 7.77 3.97
CA TYR A 15 -11.74 8.86 2.99
C TYR A 15 -11.48 8.33 1.58
N LEU A 16 -10.49 7.44 1.43
CA LEU A 16 -10.19 6.87 0.12
C LEU A 16 -11.38 6.09 -0.46
N HIS A 17 -12.11 5.35 0.38
CA HIS A 17 -13.27 4.59 -0.06
C HIS A 17 -14.46 5.47 -0.47
N ASN A 18 -14.72 6.56 0.26
CA ASN A 18 -15.92 7.36 0.09
C ASN A 18 -15.72 8.54 -0.88
N GLU A 19 -14.54 9.16 -0.86
CA GLU A 19 -14.28 10.45 -1.51
C GLU A 19 -13.43 10.34 -2.77
N VAL A 20 -12.82 9.17 -3.05
CA VAL A 20 -11.98 8.96 -4.25
C VAL A 20 -12.70 8.04 -5.25
N PRO A 21 -13.18 8.58 -6.39
CA PRO A 21 -13.85 7.80 -7.40
C PRO A 21 -12.99 6.64 -7.91
N GLY A 22 -13.59 5.44 -7.95
CA GLY A 22 -12.92 4.23 -8.44
C GLY A 22 -12.00 3.54 -7.41
N LEU A 23 -11.88 4.06 -6.18
CA LEU A 23 -11.11 3.43 -5.12
C LEU A 23 -12.03 2.76 -4.09
N HIS A 24 -11.97 1.43 -4.04
CA HIS A 24 -12.70 0.64 -3.06
C HIS A 24 -11.72 0.04 -2.04
N VAL A 25 -11.90 0.37 -0.75
CA VAL A 25 -11.17 -0.28 0.33
C VAL A 25 -12.10 -1.28 1.01
N PRO A 26 -11.85 -2.60 0.92
CA PRO A 26 -12.73 -3.60 1.51
C PRO A 26 -12.95 -3.40 3.01
N ASP A 27 -14.16 -3.69 3.50
CA ASP A 27 -14.55 -3.56 4.90
C ASP A 27 -13.57 -4.26 5.85
N GLU A 28 -13.10 -5.45 5.46
CA GLU A 28 -12.13 -6.21 6.22
C GLU A 28 -10.80 -5.46 6.41
N VAL A 29 -10.31 -4.80 5.36
CA VAL A 29 -9.09 -4.00 5.41
C VAL A 29 -9.27 -2.79 6.33
N ARG A 30 -10.42 -2.10 6.24
CA ARG A 30 -10.75 -0.96 7.12
C ARG A 30 -10.83 -1.40 8.58
N ARG A 31 -11.44 -2.57 8.84
CA ARG A 31 -11.57 -3.16 10.17
C ARG A 31 -10.21 -3.54 10.77
N ARG A 32 -9.37 -4.26 10.03
CA ARG A 32 -8.01 -4.64 10.46
C ARG A 32 -7.19 -3.42 10.89
N ILE A 33 -7.20 -2.38 10.06
CA ILE A 33 -6.47 -1.14 10.36
C ILE A 33 -7.06 -0.41 11.57
N GLY A 34 -8.39 -0.38 11.72
CA GLY A 34 -9.06 0.24 12.87
C GLY A 34 -8.81 -0.49 14.20
N GLN A 35 -8.55 -1.80 14.16
CA GLN A 35 -8.27 -2.62 15.33
C GLN A 35 -6.77 -2.72 15.67
N ALA A 36 -5.89 -2.27 14.78
CA ALA A 36 -4.46 -2.36 14.96
C ALA A 36 -3.97 -1.39 16.04
N ARG A 37 -3.04 -1.87 16.89
CA ARG A 37 -2.36 -1.03 17.89
C ARG A 37 -1.60 0.13 17.25
N VAL A 38 -1.02 -0.10 16.07
CA VAL A 38 -0.34 0.91 15.26
C VAL A 38 -0.90 0.81 13.82
N PRO A 39 -1.95 1.57 13.48
CA PRO A 39 -2.65 1.47 12.20
C PRO A 39 -1.76 1.63 10.96
N ARG A 40 -0.69 2.43 11.09
CA ARG A 40 0.31 2.63 10.04
C ARG A 40 1.07 1.35 9.71
N ASP A 41 1.47 0.59 10.74
CA ASP A 41 2.24 -0.64 10.56
C ASP A 41 1.34 -1.73 9.98
N GLU A 42 0.08 -1.80 10.40
CA GLU A 42 -0.90 -2.70 9.77
C GLU A 42 -1.13 -2.38 8.30
N GLY A 43 -1.21 -1.10 7.94
CA GLY A 43 -1.30 -0.69 6.54
C GLY A 43 -0.08 -1.08 5.69
N LEU A 44 1.11 -1.13 6.29
CA LEU A 44 2.31 -1.68 5.64
C LEU A 44 2.25 -3.21 5.53
N THR A 45 1.79 -3.90 6.58
CA THR A 45 1.58 -5.36 6.57
C THR A 45 0.63 -5.78 5.45
N ILE A 46 -0.53 -5.13 5.34
CA ILE A 46 -1.52 -5.39 4.28
C ILE A 46 -0.92 -5.13 2.90
N ALA A 47 -0.15 -4.05 2.74
CA ALA A 47 0.55 -3.78 1.49
C ALA A 47 1.57 -4.88 1.14
N ARG A 48 2.30 -5.43 2.12
CA ARG A 48 3.22 -6.57 1.91
C ARG A 48 2.46 -7.84 1.50
N GLU A 49 1.33 -8.15 2.13
CA GLU A 49 0.48 -9.28 1.76
C GLU A 49 0.02 -9.17 0.30
N LEU A 50 -0.42 -7.97 -0.12
CA LEU A 50 -0.80 -7.70 -1.51
C LEU A 50 0.38 -7.79 -2.48
N LEU A 51 1.57 -7.31 -2.09
CA LEU A 51 2.80 -7.42 -2.89
C LEU A 51 3.23 -8.89 -3.08
N ALA A 52 3.06 -9.74 -2.06
CA ALA A 52 3.37 -11.15 -2.15
C ALA A 52 2.43 -11.90 -3.12
N ALA A 53 1.15 -11.50 -3.19
CA ALA A 53 0.19 -12.06 -4.14
C ALA A 53 0.35 -11.51 -5.57
N LEU A 54 1.05 -10.38 -5.73
CA LEU A 54 1.14 -9.60 -6.97
C LEU A 54 1.67 -10.37 -8.20
N PRO A 55 2.67 -11.27 -8.11
CA PRO A 55 3.15 -12.04 -9.26
C PRO A 55 2.08 -12.89 -9.95
N GLN A 56 0.99 -13.22 -9.25
CA GLN A 56 -0.13 -14.00 -9.78
C GLN A 56 -1.14 -13.14 -10.57
N ILE A 57 -1.07 -11.81 -10.42
CA ILE A 57 -2.11 -10.87 -10.88
C ILE A 57 -1.57 -9.71 -11.72
N ALA A 58 -0.29 -9.35 -11.63
CA ALA A 58 0.33 -8.34 -12.50
C ALA A 58 1.87 -8.41 -12.53
N GLY A 59 2.46 -7.95 -13.66
CA GLY A 59 3.91 -7.86 -13.85
C GLY A 59 4.62 -6.68 -13.16
N GLY A 60 4.03 -6.06 -12.13
CA GLY A 60 4.66 -4.97 -11.36
C GLY A 60 3.68 -4.01 -10.66
N ALA A 61 4.15 -3.34 -9.61
CA ALA A 61 3.39 -2.37 -8.82
C ALA A 61 4.00 -0.95 -8.92
N HIS A 62 3.15 0.07 -8.95
CA HIS A 62 3.53 1.47 -8.79
C HIS A 62 3.05 1.94 -7.42
N ILE A 63 3.98 2.34 -6.55
CA ILE A 63 3.64 2.71 -5.18
C ILE A 63 3.58 4.21 -5.04
N VAL A 64 2.44 4.69 -4.56
CA VAL A 64 2.24 6.07 -4.16
C VAL A 64 2.35 6.09 -2.64
N PRO A 65 3.45 6.60 -2.05
CA PRO A 65 3.51 6.74 -0.61
C PRO A 65 2.49 7.82 -0.18
N PRO A 66 1.69 7.60 0.88
CA PRO A 66 0.76 8.61 1.39
C PRO A 66 1.47 9.78 2.11
N TYR A 67 2.80 9.84 2.05
CA TYR A 67 3.63 10.68 2.89
C TYR A 67 4.12 11.91 2.12
N ARG A 68 3.91 13.10 2.68
CA ARG A 68 4.38 14.37 2.07
C ARG A 68 5.90 14.56 2.19
N LYS A 69 6.57 13.86 3.12
CA LYS A 69 8.01 14.00 3.37
C LYS A 69 8.79 12.84 2.76
N ARG A 70 9.89 13.18 2.06
CA ARG A 70 10.75 12.23 1.34
C ARG A 70 11.27 11.09 2.22
N GLN A 71 11.63 11.37 3.47
CA GLN A 71 12.15 10.40 4.43
C GLN A 71 11.11 9.33 4.81
N GLU A 72 9.86 9.73 5.01
CA GLU A 72 8.77 8.81 5.33
C GLU A 72 8.40 7.92 4.15
N ALA A 73 8.49 8.44 2.93
CA ALA A 73 8.34 7.66 1.70
C ALA A 73 9.44 6.59 1.58
N VAL A 74 10.70 6.97 1.81
CA VAL A 74 11.84 6.02 1.79
C VAL A 74 11.69 4.95 2.87
N ALA A 75 11.30 5.33 4.09
CA ALA A 75 11.07 4.38 5.19
C ALA A 75 9.94 3.39 4.86
N ALA A 76 8.86 3.85 4.22
CA ALA A 76 7.78 2.96 3.79
C ALA A 76 8.24 1.99 2.68
N LEU A 77 8.98 2.46 1.68
CA LEU A 77 9.54 1.59 0.63
C LEU A 77 10.48 0.54 1.22
N ALA A 78 11.35 0.92 2.16
CA ALA A 78 12.22 -0.01 2.88
C ALA A 78 11.43 -1.04 3.69
N ALA A 79 10.38 -0.62 4.40
CA ALA A 79 9.54 -1.52 5.19
C ALA A 79 8.73 -2.51 4.35
N LEU A 80 8.43 -2.16 3.09
CA LEU A 80 7.81 -3.06 2.13
C LEU A 80 8.80 -4.03 1.47
N GLU A 81 10.08 -3.98 1.87
CA GLU A 81 11.18 -4.77 1.29
C GLU A 81 11.31 -4.58 -0.23
N ILE A 82 10.90 -3.40 -0.71
CA ILE A 82 10.94 -3.06 -2.12
C ILE A 82 12.38 -2.67 -2.42
N SER A 83 13.18 -3.68 -2.73
CA SER A 83 14.34 -3.48 -3.58
C SER A 83 13.84 -2.76 -4.81
N ALA A 84 14.44 -1.63 -5.16
CA ALA A 84 14.11 -0.89 -6.36
C ALA A 84 13.93 -1.92 -7.50
N VAL A 85 12.69 -2.10 -7.96
CA VAL A 85 12.39 -2.90 -9.16
C VAL A 85 12.86 -2.04 -10.34
N ALA A 86 14.16 -1.81 -10.37
CA ALA A 86 14.87 -1.20 -11.48
C ALA A 86 15.00 -2.31 -12.52
N ALA A 87 14.16 -2.18 -13.54
CA ALA A 87 14.43 -2.66 -14.88
C ALA A 87 14.87 -4.14 -15.00
N ARG A 88 13.90 -5.05 -14.97
CA ARG A 88 13.99 -6.26 -15.80
C ARG A 88 12.78 -6.40 -16.70
N ARG A 89 12.78 -5.55 -17.74
CA ARG A 89 12.35 -5.91 -19.10
C ARG A 89 13.64 -5.80 -19.90
N GLY A 90 14.15 -6.76 -20.65
CA GLY A 90 13.53 -7.88 -21.34
C GLY A 90 14.15 -7.86 -22.74
N HIS A 91 14.76 -8.99 -23.13
CA HIS A 91 15.35 -9.33 -24.42
C HIS A 91 16.64 -8.61 -24.86
#